data_AF-A0A8H5V745-F1
#
_entry.id   AF-A0A8H5V745-F1
#
_cell.length_a   1.000
_cell.length_b   1.000
_cell.length_c   1.000
_cell.angle_alpha   90.00
_cell.angle_beta   90.00
_cell.angle_gamma   90.00
#
_symmetry.space_group_name_H-M   'P 1'
#
loop_
_entity.id
_entity.type
_entity.pdbx_description
1 polymer ?
#
loop_
_entity_poly.entity_id
_entity_poly.type
_entity_poly.pdbx_seq_one_letter_code
_entity_poly.pdbx_strand_id
1 'polypeptide(L)'
;MGEGGYLNLVNGTPYKWKRTQQNSYQMEAWRFPEWIDAGKVPSTYVEFDHGAFKNRGDTSGSVTYSLEGTKATFSIHVRDKPANIWIQLDGLEALNNPRGSKIELGWEHDECVTFVLSGKEGNFHSSNPPTDWMQKNRNTLGHRPLSQICMLGTHDSGMSTVSHCDVPGGVIDPYVLCQSVSVLGQLAHGARYFDLRPQYSGGHLWTGHYTGKVGGRGESISDIISGVNEFTKKNGELIILNFSHSLQTDTDEWREFTKQEWHNLMKELLKLNHLFIVEDKNKAKNLTQLKLDDFIGNGKAAVVCVMEQWDLDIGDYAHKGFYKYEAMNVRNEYSNKDDAVVMVNDQLEKMKGHMSAKDKRLFLLSWTLTQQAPQWDGDVVTFVKVAPRSLKPIKKLAYTCNKELFTRLLPEVSDKSFPNVVYIDYLDNQDYAALVVAINDKVFNN
;
A
#
# COMPACT_ATOMS: atom_id res chain seq x y z
N MET A 1 10.98 -19.43 -27.05
CA MET A 1 11.27 -18.68 -25.81
C MET A 1 10.43 -19.34 -24.73
N GLY A 2 11.01 -19.63 -23.57
CA GLY A 2 10.26 -20.20 -22.45
C GLY A 2 9.34 -19.16 -21.82
N GLU A 3 8.32 -19.63 -21.11
CA GLU A 3 7.39 -18.80 -20.35
C GLU A 3 7.72 -18.97 -18.86
N GLY A 4 8.39 -17.98 -18.28
CA GLY A 4 8.89 -18.00 -16.90
C GLY A 4 8.61 -16.72 -16.12
N GLY A 5 8.86 -16.76 -14.82
CA GLY A 5 8.59 -15.68 -13.87
C GLY A 5 9.11 -16.02 -12.47
N TYR A 6 8.92 -15.12 -11.51
CA TYR A 6 9.40 -15.29 -10.15
C TYR A 6 8.25 -15.46 -9.15
N LEU A 7 8.49 -16.29 -8.12
CA LEU A 7 7.62 -16.42 -6.95
C LEU A 7 8.41 -16.05 -5.69
N ASN A 8 7.99 -14.98 -5.02
CA ASN A 8 8.50 -14.60 -3.71
C ASN A 8 7.75 -15.36 -2.61
N LEU A 9 8.49 -15.94 -1.66
CA LEU A 9 7.93 -16.66 -0.52
C LEU A 9 8.20 -15.92 0.78
N VAL A 10 7.24 -15.14 1.25
CA VAL A 10 7.41 -14.30 2.44
C VAL A 10 7.12 -15.12 3.70
N ASN A 11 8.18 -15.56 4.39
CA ASN A 11 8.06 -16.20 5.70
C ASN A 11 8.03 -15.15 6.82
N GLY A 12 6.86 -14.58 7.09
CA GLY A 12 6.60 -13.70 8.23
C GLY A 12 6.22 -14.44 9.51
N THR A 13 6.37 -15.77 9.56
CA THR A 13 6.08 -16.60 10.74
C THR A 13 7.32 -16.70 11.65
N PRO A 14 7.18 -17.13 12.93
CA PRO A 14 8.33 -17.45 13.77
C PRO A 14 8.96 -18.82 13.44
N TYR A 15 8.38 -19.58 12.51
CA TYR A 15 8.78 -20.94 12.21
C TYR A 15 9.68 -21.02 10.98
N LYS A 16 10.59 -21.97 10.99
CA LYS A 16 11.32 -22.37 9.78
C LYS A 16 10.41 -23.23 8.91
N TRP A 17 10.33 -22.92 7.62
CA TRP A 17 9.60 -23.77 6.67
C TRP A 17 10.55 -24.83 6.13
N LYS A 18 10.12 -26.08 6.21
CA LYS A 18 10.82 -27.24 5.68
C LYS A 18 10.09 -27.78 4.48
N ARG A 19 10.76 -27.89 3.34
CA ARG A 19 10.20 -28.57 2.16
C ARG A 19 10.09 -30.06 2.44
N THR A 20 8.88 -30.61 2.34
CA THR A 20 8.61 -32.03 2.59
C THR A 20 8.43 -32.84 1.32
N GLN A 21 7.96 -32.20 0.25
CA GLN A 21 7.74 -32.84 -1.05
C GLN A 21 7.95 -31.84 -2.18
N GLN A 22 8.43 -32.31 -3.33
CA GLN A 22 8.47 -31.53 -4.58
C GLN A 22 8.32 -32.48 -5.77
N ASN A 23 7.44 -32.14 -6.71
CA ASN A 23 7.27 -32.86 -7.98
C ASN A 23 7.06 -31.85 -9.11
N SER A 24 7.50 -32.18 -10.31
CA SER A 24 7.21 -31.40 -11.51
C SER A 24 7.16 -32.28 -12.76
N TYR A 25 6.44 -31.79 -13.77
CA TYR A 25 6.35 -32.38 -15.10
C TYR A 25 6.34 -31.27 -16.15
N GLN A 26 7.22 -31.38 -17.15
CA GLN A 26 7.42 -30.36 -18.20
C GLN A 26 7.72 -28.94 -17.65
N MET A 27 8.55 -28.85 -16.61
CA MET A 27 9.05 -27.58 -16.07
C MET A 27 10.55 -27.46 -16.34
N GLU A 28 10.98 -26.35 -16.95
CA GLU A 28 12.40 -26.05 -17.17
C GLU A 28 13.04 -25.61 -15.84
N ALA A 29 12.30 -24.81 -15.06
CA ALA A 29 12.68 -24.42 -13.70
C ALA A 29 11.55 -24.70 -12.70
N TRP A 30 11.83 -25.58 -11.73
CA TRP A 30 10.99 -25.86 -10.56
C TRP A 30 11.86 -26.34 -9.38
N ARG A 31 12.62 -25.42 -8.79
CA ARG A 31 13.61 -25.74 -7.74
C ARG A 31 13.44 -24.82 -6.54
N PHE A 32 12.65 -25.28 -5.58
CA PHE A 32 12.41 -24.55 -4.34
C PHE A 32 13.50 -24.80 -3.30
N PRO A 33 13.75 -23.85 -2.38
CA PRO A 33 14.68 -24.08 -1.28
C PRO A 33 14.20 -25.22 -0.37
N GLU A 34 15.13 -25.98 0.20
CA GLU A 34 14.78 -27.00 1.19
C GLU A 34 14.27 -26.38 2.50
N TRP A 35 14.75 -25.18 2.80
CA TRP A 35 14.51 -24.47 4.05
C TRP A 35 14.27 -22.99 3.81
N ILE A 36 13.31 -22.40 4.52
CA ILE A 36 13.10 -20.95 4.55
C ILE A 36 13.04 -20.51 6.01
N ASP A 37 14.07 -19.82 6.47
CA ASP A 37 14.14 -19.33 7.86
C ASP A 37 13.10 -18.22 8.13
N ALA A 38 12.73 -18.06 9.39
CA ALA A 38 11.82 -17.02 9.84
C ALA A 38 12.31 -15.62 9.43
N GLY A 39 11.40 -14.80 8.92
CA GLY A 39 11.67 -13.44 8.45
C GLY A 39 12.44 -13.34 7.13
N LYS A 40 12.64 -14.45 6.40
CA LYS A 40 13.29 -14.48 5.08
C LYS A 40 12.28 -14.53 3.94
N VAL A 41 12.71 -14.01 2.78
CA VAL A 41 11.88 -13.92 1.57
C VAL A 41 12.68 -14.38 0.34
N PRO A 42 12.90 -15.70 0.16
CA PRO A 42 13.54 -16.19 -1.06
C PRO A 42 12.65 -15.95 -2.28
N SER A 43 13.29 -15.61 -3.40
CA SER A 43 12.65 -15.53 -4.71
C SER A 43 13.02 -16.78 -5.52
N THR A 44 12.01 -17.51 -5.99
CA THR A 44 12.19 -18.76 -6.74
C THR A 44 11.76 -18.53 -8.18
N TYR A 45 12.66 -18.80 -9.13
CA TYR A 45 12.35 -18.76 -10.55
C TYR A 45 11.57 -20.01 -10.98
N VAL A 46 10.50 -19.80 -11.74
CA VAL A 46 9.59 -20.82 -12.28
C VAL A 46 9.56 -20.65 -13.79
N GLU A 47 9.72 -21.73 -14.55
CA GLU A 47 9.68 -21.68 -16.03
C GLU A 47 9.04 -22.95 -16.60
N PHE A 48 8.07 -22.76 -17.48
CA PHE A 48 7.43 -23.82 -18.24
C PHE A 48 8.35 -24.30 -19.37
N ASP A 49 8.46 -25.61 -19.51
CA ASP A 49 9.23 -26.20 -20.59
C ASP A 49 8.35 -26.34 -21.84
N HIS A 50 8.52 -25.43 -22.80
CA HIS A 50 7.75 -25.41 -24.05
C HIS A 50 8.50 -26.06 -25.21
N GLY A 51 7.79 -26.78 -26.07
CA GLY A 51 8.37 -27.40 -27.25
C GLY A 51 7.32 -27.97 -28.21
N ALA A 52 7.73 -28.27 -29.45
CA ALA A 52 6.83 -28.70 -30.52
C ALA A 52 6.02 -29.98 -30.21
N PHE A 53 6.44 -30.77 -29.23
CA PHE A 53 5.81 -32.03 -28.81
C PHE A 53 5.31 -32.01 -27.36
N LYS A 54 5.23 -30.82 -26.73
CA LYS A 54 4.80 -30.66 -25.33
C LYS A 54 3.38 -30.13 -25.26
N ASN A 55 2.58 -30.73 -24.38
CA ASN A 55 1.19 -30.34 -24.20
C ASN A 55 1.06 -29.47 -22.94
N ARG A 56 0.92 -28.17 -23.13
CA ARG A 56 0.72 -27.20 -22.02
C ARG A 56 -0.38 -27.59 -21.02
N GLY A 57 -1.35 -28.43 -21.42
CA GLY A 57 -2.40 -28.92 -20.53
C GLY A 57 -1.95 -29.91 -19.44
N ASP A 58 -0.81 -30.57 -19.61
CA ASP A 58 -0.24 -31.49 -18.61
C ASP A 58 0.99 -30.93 -17.87
N THR A 59 1.55 -29.82 -18.32
CA THR A 59 2.63 -29.08 -17.63
C THR A 59 2.20 -28.58 -16.24
N SER A 60 2.88 -29.06 -15.20
CA SER A 60 2.56 -28.71 -13.82
C SER A 60 3.71 -28.95 -12.83
N GLY A 61 3.61 -28.31 -11.68
CA GLY A 61 4.53 -28.48 -10.56
C GLY A 61 3.81 -28.39 -9.21
N SER A 62 4.38 -29.03 -8.20
CA SER A 62 3.93 -28.94 -6.81
C SER A 62 5.13 -28.94 -5.86
N VAL A 63 5.03 -28.21 -4.76
CA VAL A 63 5.97 -28.26 -3.63
C VAL A 63 5.20 -28.07 -2.33
N THR A 64 5.50 -28.86 -1.31
CA THR A 64 4.85 -28.80 0.00
C THR A 64 5.85 -28.36 1.06
N TYR A 65 5.43 -27.47 1.94
CA TYR A 65 6.16 -27.04 3.12
C TYR A 65 5.43 -27.40 4.41
N SER A 66 6.18 -27.79 5.43
CA SER A 66 5.75 -27.87 6.82
C SER A 66 6.43 -26.80 7.66
N LEU A 67 5.72 -26.21 8.60
CA LEU A 67 6.28 -25.25 9.57
C LEU A 67 6.82 -26.02 10.78
N GLU A 68 8.14 -25.95 11.02
CA GLU A 68 8.79 -26.69 12.09
C GLU A 68 8.18 -26.41 13.47
N GLY A 69 7.92 -27.47 14.23
CA GLY A 69 7.32 -27.38 15.57
C GLY A 69 5.79 -27.23 15.58
N THR A 70 5.13 -27.25 14.42
CA THR A 70 3.66 -27.15 14.29
C THR A 70 3.08 -28.30 13.49
N LYS A 71 1.74 -28.36 13.39
CA LYS A 71 1.05 -29.27 12.44
C LYS A 71 0.75 -28.59 11.10
N ALA A 72 1.16 -27.34 10.93
CA ALA A 72 0.78 -26.51 9.80
C ALA A 72 1.58 -26.86 8.55
N THR A 73 0.86 -27.07 7.44
CA THR A 73 1.44 -27.37 6.13
C THR A 73 0.66 -26.63 5.04
N PHE A 74 1.35 -26.29 3.96
CA PHE A 74 0.74 -25.75 2.75
C PHE A 74 1.51 -26.24 1.52
N SER A 75 0.85 -26.23 0.37
CA SER A 75 1.44 -26.62 -0.91
C SER A 75 1.32 -25.50 -1.92
N ILE A 76 2.37 -25.31 -2.71
CA ILE A 76 2.40 -24.40 -3.85
C ILE A 76 2.24 -25.26 -5.10
N HIS A 77 1.35 -24.84 -5.99
CA HIS A 77 1.09 -25.52 -7.25
C HIS A 77 1.23 -24.55 -8.41
N VAL A 78 1.64 -25.08 -9.56
CA VAL A 78 1.64 -24.36 -10.83
C VAL A 78 1.06 -25.24 -11.93
N ARG A 79 0.37 -24.62 -12.88
CA ARG A 79 -0.02 -25.23 -14.16
C ARG A 79 0.18 -24.22 -15.29
N ASP A 80 0.41 -24.70 -16.51
CA ASP A 80 0.66 -23.84 -17.69
C ASP A 80 -0.63 -23.48 -18.45
N LYS A 81 -1.69 -24.32 -18.39
CA LYS A 81 -2.94 -24.05 -19.12
C LYS A 81 -4.22 -24.26 -18.29
N PRO A 82 -4.96 -23.18 -17.94
CA PRO A 82 -4.53 -21.78 -18.01
C PRO A 82 -3.40 -21.51 -16.99
N ALA A 83 -2.42 -20.69 -17.38
CA ALA A 83 -1.24 -20.41 -16.57
C ALA A 83 -1.63 -19.80 -15.22
N ASN A 84 -1.18 -20.41 -14.13
CA ASN A 84 -1.57 -20.01 -12.80
C ASN A 84 -0.67 -20.64 -11.73
N ILE A 85 -0.31 -19.85 -10.71
CA ILE A 85 0.22 -20.33 -9.43
C ILE A 85 -0.87 -20.19 -8.35
N TRP A 86 -1.01 -21.20 -7.50
CA TRP A 86 -1.87 -21.12 -6.32
C TRP A 86 -1.27 -21.81 -5.11
N ILE A 87 -1.75 -21.40 -3.95
CA ILE A 87 -1.41 -21.98 -2.66
C ILE A 87 -2.59 -22.79 -2.15
N GLN A 88 -2.34 -24.02 -1.71
CA GLN A 88 -3.29 -24.88 -1.05
C GLN A 88 -2.95 -24.94 0.44
N LEU A 89 -3.90 -24.59 1.32
CA LEU A 89 -3.71 -24.64 2.77
C LEU A 89 -4.05 -26.04 3.30
N ASP A 90 -3.09 -26.96 3.32
CA ASP A 90 -3.34 -28.38 3.63
C ASP A 90 -3.61 -28.62 5.13
N GLY A 91 -2.65 -28.29 5.99
CA GLY A 91 -2.70 -28.41 7.45
C GLY A 91 -2.78 -27.06 8.17
N LEU A 92 -2.85 -25.97 7.41
CA LEU A 92 -2.85 -24.60 7.90
C LEU A 92 -4.25 -23.97 7.78
N GLU A 93 -4.60 -23.10 8.71
CA GLU A 93 -5.75 -22.18 8.61
C GLU A 93 -5.24 -20.78 8.90
N ALA A 94 -5.63 -19.82 8.06
CA ALA A 94 -5.31 -18.42 8.26
C ALA A 94 -6.59 -17.57 8.24
N LEU A 95 -6.53 -16.38 8.81
CA LEU A 95 -7.63 -15.43 8.77
C LEU A 95 -8.08 -15.19 7.32
N ASN A 96 -9.39 -15.28 7.06
CA ASN A 96 -10.03 -15.23 5.73
C ASN A 96 -9.68 -16.39 4.77
N ASN A 97 -8.91 -17.38 5.22
CA ASN A 97 -8.42 -18.50 4.41
C ASN A 97 -8.54 -19.81 5.19
N PRO A 98 -9.73 -20.46 5.15
CA PRO A 98 -9.99 -21.67 5.95
C PRO A 98 -9.10 -22.83 5.51
N ARG A 99 -8.84 -23.79 6.41
CA ARG A 99 -8.12 -25.02 6.05
C ARG A 99 -8.76 -25.71 4.84
N GLY A 100 -7.92 -26.13 3.90
CA GLY A 100 -8.34 -26.74 2.63
C GLY A 100 -8.69 -25.72 1.54
N SER A 101 -8.62 -24.41 1.81
CA SER A 101 -8.83 -23.39 0.78
C SER A 101 -7.65 -23.27 -0.18
N LYS A 102 -7.93 -22.59 -1.30
CA LYS A 102 -6.94 -22.17 -2.29
C LYS A 102 -6.80 -20.66 -2.28
N ILE A 103 -5.57 -20.18 -2.43
CA ILE A 103 -5.25 -18.77 -2.65
C ILE A 103 -4.66 -18.69 -4.05
N GLU A 104 -5.40 -18.09 -4.98
CA GLU A 104 -4.96 -17.88 -6.35
C GLU A 104 -3.96 -16.72 -6.37
N LEU A 105 -2.72 -16.96 -6.80
CA LEU A 105 -1.71 -15.90 -6.96
C LEU A 105 -1.68 -15.37 -8.39
N GLY A 106 -2.22 -16.12 -9.35
CA GLY A 106 -2.14 -15.78 -10.77
C GLY A 106 -0.80 -16.15 -11.39
N TRP A 107 -0.61 -15.69 -12.62
CA TRP A 107 0.64 -15.82 -13.37
C TRP A 107 0.72 -14.73 -14.44
N GLU A 108 1.88 -14.09 -14.53
CA GLU A 108 2.23 -13.18 -15.61
C GLU A 108 3.70 -13.42 -15.98
N HIS A 109 3.97 -13.59 -17.27
CA HIS A 109 5.31 -13.88 -17.77
C HIS A 109 6.26 -12.71 -17.52
N ASP A 110 7.49 -12.99 -17.10
CA ASP A 110 8.55 -12.05 -16.73
C ASP A 110 8.24 -11.18 -15.50
N GLU A 111 7.12 -11.44 -14.82
CA GLU A 111 6.72 -10.76 -13.60
C GLU A 111 6.99 -11.59 -12.34
N CYS A 112 6.74 -10.98 -11.19
CA CYS A 112 6.93 -11.58 -9.89
C CYS A 112 5.60 -11.64 -9.12
N VAL A 113 5.15 -12.85 -8.78
CA VAL A 113 4.03 -13.08 -7.87
C VAL A 113 4.54 -13.32 -6.45
N THR A 114 3.74 -12.97 -5.43
CA THR A 114 4.18 -13.09 -4.04
C THR A 114 3.17 -13.87 -3.21
N PHE A 115 3.68 -14.81 -2.41
CA PHE A 115 2.91 -15.44 -1.34
C PHE A 115 3.36 -14.91 0.02
N VAL A 116 2.40 -14.45 0.83
CA VAL A 116 2.64 -14.04 2.21
C VAL A 116 2.03 -15.04 3.19
N LEU A 117 2.81 -15.44 4.20
CA LEU A 117 2.33 -16.15 5.37
C LEU A 117 3.02 -15.60 6.64
N SER A 118 2.23 -15.19 7.63
CA SER A 118 2.69 -14.62 8.90
C SER A 118 1.85 -15.08 10.08
N GLY A 119 2.24 -14.66 11.28
CA GLY A 119 1.60 -15.05 12.53
C GLY A 119 2.03 -16.45 13.00
N LYS A 120 1.24 -17.03 13.90
CA LYS A 120 1.58 -18.27 14.60
C LYS A 120 0.45 -19.28 14.60
N GLU A 121 0.73 -20.53 15.00
CA GLU A 121 -0.28 -21.59 15.04
C GLU A 121 -1.52 -21.15 15.85
N GLY A 122 -2.69 -21.26 15.21
CA GLY A 122 -3.98 -20.79 15.75
C GLY A 122 -4.34 -19.33 15.43
N ASN A 123 -3.42 -18.54 14.86
CA ASN A 123 -3.65 -17.15 14.45
C ASN A 123 -2.71 -16.77 13.29
N PHE A 124 -2.77 -17.51 12.18
CA PHE A 124 -2.00 -17.20 10.98
C PHE A 124 -2.72 -16.15 10.12
N HIS A 125 -1.93 -15.45 9.33
CA HIS A 125 -2.37 -14.51 8.31
C HIS A 125 -1.68 -14.86 7.00
N SER A 126 -2.32 -14.55 5.88
CA SER A 126 -1.79 -14.91 4.57
C SER A 126 -2.14 -13.87 3.50
N SER A 127 -1.63 -14.04 2.29
CA SER A 127 -2.21 -13.44 1.08
C SER A 127 -3.73 -13.66 1.06
N ASN A 128 -4.46 -12.79 0.36
CA ASN A 128 -5.93 -12.67 0.49
C ASN A 128 -6.39 -12.33 1.93
N PRO A 129 -5.90 -11.22 2.52
CA PRO A 129 -6.37 -10.76 3.83
C PRO A 129 -7.85 -10.33 3.76
N PRO A 130 -8.59 -10.36 4.87
CA PRO A 130 -9.95 -9.81 4.89
C PRO A 130 -9.94 -8.31 4.63
N THR A 131 -10.98 -7.79 3.97
CA THR A 131 -11.10 -6.35 3.67
C THR A 131 -11.10 -5.48 4.93
N ASP A 132 -11.62 -5.98 6.06
CA ASP A 132 -11.62 -5.33 7.39
C ASP A 132 -10.46 -5.83 8.28
N TRP A 133 -9.25 -5.85 7.72
CA TRP A 133 -8.09 -6.48 8.36
C TRP A 133 -7.73 -5.89 9.72
N MET A 134 -7.90 -4.59 9.98
CA MET A 134 -7.60 -4.04 11.32
C MET A 134 -8.59 -4.58 12.35
N GLN A 135 -9.88 -4.56 12.03
CA GLN A 135 -10.97 -5.01 12.88
C GLN A 135 -10.86 -6.51 13.19
N LYS A 136 -10.55 -7.34 12.19
CA LYS A 136 -10.35 -8.79 12.38
C LYS A 136 -9.11 -9.12 13.20
N ASN A 137 -8.14 -8.22 13.26
CA ASN A 137 -6.88 -8.38 13.98
C ASN A 137 -6.81 -7.61 15.30
N ARG A 138 -7.93 -7.13 15.83
CA ARG A 138 -7.95 -6.38 17.10
C ARG A 138 -7.37 -7.16 18.29
N ASN A 139 -7.43 -8.47 18.26
CA ASN A 139 -6.86 -9.35 19.30
C ASN A 139 -5.36 -9.09 19.48
N THR A 140 -4.66 -8.74 18.40
CA THR A 140 -3.22 -8.47 18.39
C THR A 140 -2.89 -6.99 18.26
N LEU A 141 -3.72 -6.23 17.53
CA LEU A 141 -3.48 -4.81 17.23
C LEU A 141 -4.20 -3.84 18.18
N GLY A 142 -5.35 -4.23 18.73
CA GLY A 142 -6.31 -3.34 19.42
C GLY A 142 -5.70 -2.54 20.56
N HIS A 143 -4.86 -3.18 21.37
CA HIS A 143 -4.23 -2.54 22.53
C HIS A 143 -2.97 -1.73 22.21
N ARG A 144 -2.51 -1.75 20.96
CA ARG A 144 -1.29 -1.06 20.53
C ARG A 144 -1.58 0.39 20.21
N PRO A 145 -0.71 1.33 20.61
CA PRO A 145 -0.76 2.70 20.10
C PRO A 145 -0.53 2.69 18.58
N LEU A 146 -1.05 3.70 17.89
CA LEU A 146 -0.86 3.85 16.44
C LEU A 146 0.63 3.88 16.05
N SER A 147 1.50 4.40 16.92
CA SER A 147 2.96 4.37 16.73
C SER A 147 3.59 2.97 16.78
N GLN A 148 2.82 1.92 17.09
CA GLN A 148 3.21 0.51 17.07
C GLN A 148 2.40 -0.32 16.06
N ILE A 149 1.82 0.35 15.07
CA ILE A 149 1.08 -0.28 13.98
C ILE A 149 1.71 0.12 12.66
N CYS A 150 1.97 -0.89 11.82
CA CYS A 150 2.29 -0.71 10.41
C CYS A 150 0.98 -0.78 9.60
N MET A 151 0.78 0.15 8.67
CA MET A 151 -0.37 0.15 7.76
C MET A 151 0.07 0.49 6.34
N LEU A 152 -0.77 0.14 5.38
CA LEU A 152 -0.55 0.49 3.98
C LEU A 152 -1.07 1.91 3.72
N GLY A 153 -0.25 2.71 3.04
CA GLY A 153 -0.63 4.03 2.55
C GLY A 153 -0.33 4.22 1.07
N THR A 154 -1.02 5.17 0.45
CA THR A 154 -0.92 5.44 -0.98
C THR A 154 -0.57 6.90 -1.25
N HIS A 155 0.36 7.10 -2.18
CA HIS A 155 0.80 8.42 -2.64
C HIS A 155 -0.15 9.00 -3.67
N ASP A 156 -0.44 10.31 -3.57
CA ASP A 156 -1.37 10.99 -4.48
C ASP A 156 -2.65 10.18 -4.70
N SER A 157 -3.31 9.79 -3.60
CA SER A 157 -4.32 8.72 -3.59
C SER A 157 -5.48 8.97 -4.54
N GLY A 158 -5.85 10.23 -4.80
CA GLY A 158 -6.93 10.58 -5.73
C GLY A 158 -6.54 10.56 -7.21
N MET A 159 -5.29 10.20 -7.55
CA MET A 159 -4.77 10.18 -8.91
C MET A 159 -4.85 8.79 -9.56
N SER A 160 -6.04 8.18 -9.54
CA SER A 160 -6.35 6.96 -10.31
C SER A 160 -7.05 7.24 -11.63
N THR A 161 -7.38 8.50 -11.89
CA THR A 161 -8.08 8.97 -13.07
C THR A 161 -7.58 10.37 -13.44
N VAL A 162 -7.74 10.76 -14.70
CA VAL A 162 -7.57 12.14 -15.16
C VAL A 162 -8.93 12.63 -15.63
N SER A 163 -9.65 13.32 -14.73
CA SER A 163 -10.96 13.89 -15.01
C SER A 163 -10.88 15.18 -15.84
N HIS A 164 -9.72 15.83 -15.84
CA HIS A 164 -9.42 16.99 -16.68
C HIS A 164 -7.90 17.25 -16.76
N CYS A 165 -7.44 17.73 -17.92
CA CYS A 165 -6.10 18.24 -18.13
C CYS A 165 -6.09 19.19 -19.35
N ASP A 166 -5.12 20.10 -19.40
CA ASP A 166 -4.92 21.04 -20.52
C ASP A 166 -4.12 20.42 -21.69
N VAL A 167 -3.69 19.16 -21.52
CA VAL A 167 -3.01 18.34 -22.53
C VAL A 167 -4.03 17.40 -23.18
N PRO A 168 -3.92 17.03 -24.46
CA PRO A 168 -4.81 16.02 -25.04
C PRO A 168 -4.90 14.76 -24.15
N GLY A 169 -6.13 14.41 -23.76
CA GLY A 169 -6.41 13.31 -22.83
C GLY A 169 -5.75 12.00 -23.26
N GLY A 170 -5.21 11.25 -22.30
CA GLY A 170 -4.45 10.02 -22.53
C GLY A 170 -2.95 10.21 -22.75
N VAL A 171 -2.49 11.40 -23.21
CA VAL A 171 -1.06 11.67 -23.39
C VAL A 171 -0.36 11.89 -22.05
N ILE A 172 -1.03 12.57 -21.12
CA ILE A 172 -0.45 12.93 -19.82
C ILE A 172 -0.59 11.82 -18.77
N ASP A 173 -1.60 10.96 -18.90
CA ASP A 173 -1.98 9.93 -17.93
C ASP A 173 -0.79 9.11 -17.40
N PRO A 174 0.15 8.60 -18.23
CA PRO A 174 1.28 7.81 -17.75
C PRO A 174 2.21 8.57 -16.79
N TYR A 175 2.13 9.91 -16.76
CA TYR A 175 3.01 10.80 -16.01
C TYR A 175 2.33 11.49 -14.83
N VAL A 176 1.02 11.31 -14.64
CA VAL A 176 0.28 11.92 -13.52
C VAL A 176 -0.53 10.92 -12.70
N LEU A 177 -0.88 9.76 -13.28
CA LEU A 177 -1.58 8.71 -12.56
C LEU A 177 -0.64 8.00 -11.59
N CYS A 178 -0.85 8.24 -10.31
CA CYS A 178 -0.10 7.65 -9.21
C CYS A 178 -0.74 6.35 -8.70
N GLN A 179 -2.03 6.13 -8.95
CA GLN A 179 -2.75 4.95 -8.45
C GLN A 179 -3.48 4.21 -9.56
N SER A 180 -3.73 2.91 -9.37
CA SER A 180 -4.40 2.06 -10.37
C SER A 180 -5.92 2.00 -10.19
N VAL A 181 -6.40 2.28 -8.97
CA VAL A 181 -7.80 2.22 -8.56
C VAL A 181 -8.15 3.43 -7.69
N SER A 182 -9.44 3.77 -7.63
CA SER A 182 -9.95 4.88 -6.83
C SER A 182 -9.64 4.73 -5.34
N VAL A 183 -9.81 5.79 -4.54
CA VAL A 183 -9.67 5.72 -3.07
C VAL A 183 -10.54 4.59 -2.47
N LEU A 184 -11.75 4.36 -3.01
CA LEU A 184 -12.58 3.21 -2.60
C LEU A 184 -11.92 1.86 -2.94
N GLY A 185 -11.35 1.73 -4.14
CA GLY A 185 -10.60 0.54 -4.54
C GLY A 185 -9.37 0.31 -3.67
N GLN A 186 -8.64 1.37 -3.32
CA GLN A 186 -7.47 1.30 -2.43
C GLN A 186 -7.88 0.87 -1.01
N LEU A 187 -9.01 1.35 -0.48
CA LEU A 187 -9.59 0.86 0.78
C LEU A 187 -9.90 -0.64 0.70
N ALA A 188 -10.48 -1.10 -0.41
CA ALA A 188 -10.77 -2.51 -0.67
C ALA A 188 -9.50 -3.37 -0.82
N HIS A 189 -8.39 -2.76 -1.27
CA HIS A 189 -7.06 -3.38 -1.29
C HIS A 189 -6.31 -3.29 0.05
N GLY A 190 -6.89 -2.67 1.07
CA GLY A 190 -6.39 -2.67 2.44
C GLY A 190 -5.61 -1.43 2.87
N ALA A 191 -5.52 -0.39 2.02
CA ALA A 191 -4.92 0.90 2.39
C ALA A 191 -5.74 1.59 3.51
N ARG A 192 -5.04 2.25 4.43
CA ARG A 192 -5.64 2.97 5.57
C ARG A 192 -5.06 4.38 5.77
N TYR A 193 -4.04 4.76 5.01
CA TYR A 193 -3.45 6.10 5.00
C TYR A 193 -3.44 6.65 3.58
N PHE A 194 -4.04 7.82 3.36
CA PHE A 194 -4.23 8.40 2.03
C PHE A 194 -3.65 9.80 1.98
N ASP A 195 -2.75 10.08 1.02
CA ASP A 195 -2.29 11.44 0.71
C ASP A 195 -3.16 12.03 -0.39
N LEU A 196 -4.00 12.97 0.00
CA LEU A 196 -4.94 13.66 -0.87
C LEU A 196 -4.46 15.09 -1.09
N ARG A 197 -4.19 15.45 -2.33
CA ARG A 197 -3.79 16.81 -2.71
C ARG A 197 -4.98 17.58 -3.25
N PRO A 198 -5.68 18.40 -2.43
CA PRO A 198 -6.93 19.00 -2.85
C PRO A 198 -6.70 20.10 -3.88
N GLN A 199 -7.50 20.08 -4.94
CA GLN A 199 -7.52 21.08 -5.99
C GLN A 199 -8.88 21.77 -6.02
N TYR A 200 -8.90 23.09 -6.15
CA TYR A 200 -10.11 23.84 -6.45
C TYR A 200 -10.08 24.21 -7.94
N SER A 201 -11.05 23.69 -8.69
CA SER A 201 -11.11 23.79 -10.16
C SER A 201 -12.55 23.76 -10.65
N GLY A 202 -12.91 24.73 -11.50
CA GLY A 202 -14.25 24.90 -12.06
C GLY A 202 -15.33 25.11 -11.00
N GLY A 203 -15.01 25.76 -9.87
CA GLY A 203 -15.94 25.97 -8.77
C GLY A 203 -16.11 24.78 -7.82
N HIS A 204 -15.32 23.71 -8.00
CA HIS A 204 -15.48 22.44 -7.29
C HIS A 204 -14.16 21.95 -6.69
N LEU A 205 -14.26 21.06 -5.69
CA LEU A 205 -13.13 20.43 -5.03
C LEU A 205 -12.82 19.05 -5.61
N TRP A 206 -11.57 18.87 -5.99
CA TRP A 206 -10.99 17.66 -6.60
C TRP A 206 -9.70 17.29 -5.89
N THR A 207 -9.05 16.23 -6.33
CA THR A 207 -7.60 16.06 -6.15
C THR A 207 -6.85 16.46 -7.41
N GLY A 208 -5.54 16.69 -7.32
CA GLY A 208 -4.72 17.00 -8.48
C GLY A 208 -3.24 16.69 -8.29
N HIS A 209 -2.55 16.45 -9.41
CA HIS A 209 -1.11 16.28 -9.44
C HIS A 209 -0.52 17.04 -10.62
N TYR A 210 0.30 18.05 -10.30
CA TYR A 210 0.79 19.05 -11.24
C TYR A 210 2.26 19.36 -11.02
N THR A 211 2.96 19.64 -12.11
CA THR A 211 4.27 20.30 -12.15
C THR A 211 4.10 21.60 -12.93
N GLY A 212 4.12 22.74 -12.23
CA GLY A 212 3.71 24.02 -12.82
C GLY A 212 2.25 23.97 -13.27
N LYS A 213 1.98 24.41 -14.51
CA LYS A 213 0.62 24.37 -15.11
C LYS A 213 0.32 23.07 -15.88
N VAL A 214 1.22 22.08 -15.84
CA VAL A 214 1.01 20.78 -16.51
C VAL A 214 0.75 19.70 -15.47
N GLY A 215 -0.35 18.99 -15.64
CA GLY A 215 -0.77 17.94 -14.73
C GLY A 215 -2.18 17.46 -15.04
N GLY A 216 -2.76 16.74 -14.09
CA GLY A 216 -4.10 16.19 -14.20
C GLY A 216 -4.92 16.40 -12.94
N ARG A 217 -6.20 16.67 -13.14
CA ARG A 217 -7.23 16.65 -12.10
C ARG A 217 -7.67 15.21 -11.87
N GLY A 218 -7.65 14.77 -10.63
CA GLY A 218 -8.01 13.42 -10.21
C GLY A 218 -9.49 13.24 -9.88
N GLU A 219 -9.74 12.38 -8.90
CA GLU A 219 -11.06 12.14 -8.32
C GLU A 219 -11.65 13.40 -7.68
N SER A 220 -12.99 13.51 -7.68
CA SER A 220 -13.64 14.59 -6.94
C SER A 220 -13.61 14.31 -5.43
N ILE A 221 -13.51 15.34 -4.59
CA ILE A 221 -13.58 15.16 -3.14
C ILE A 221 -14.93 14.56 -2.72
N SER A 222 -16.01 14.87 -3.46
CA SER A 222 -17.34 14.30 -3.25
C SER A 222 -17.38 12.79 -3.50
N ASP A 223 -16.71 12.30 -4.55
CA ASP A 223 -16.63 10.87 -4.86
C ASP A 223 -15.79 10.14 -3.82
N ILE A 224 -14.68 10.74 -3.37
CA ILE A 224 -13.85 10.20 -2.29
C ILE A 224 -14.67 10.07 -0.99
N ILE A 225 -15.42 11.10 -0.59
CA ILE A 225 -16.31 11.05 0.58
C ILE A 225 -17.35 9.93 0.42
N SER A 226 -17.95 9.82 -0.76
CA SER A 226 -18.95 8.78 -1.06
C SER A 226 -18.34 7.38 -0.96
N GLY A 227 -17.15 7.17 -1.50
CA GLY A 227 -16.40 5.92 -1.40
C GLY A 227 -16.02 5.56 0.04
N VAL A 228 -15.50 6.50 0.82
CA VAL A 228 -15.20 6.29 2.25
C VAL A 228 -16.47 5.94 3.02
N ASN A 229 -17.56 6.66 2.79
CA ASN A 229 -18.85 6.37 3.41
C ASN A 229 -19.41 5.01 3.00
N GLU A 230 -19.23 4.59 1.74
CA GLU A 230 -19.64 3.26 1.28
C GLU A 230 -18.85 2.14 1.95
N PHE A 231 -17.53 2.29 2.03
CA PHE A 231 -16.65 1.33 2.69
C PHE A 231 -16.99 1.18 4.18
N THR A 232 -17.19 2.30 4.88
CA THR A 232 -17.42 2.32 6.33
C THR A 232 -18.81 1.85 6.76
N LYS A 233 -19.77 1.67 5.82
CA LYS A 233 -21.06 1.01 6.12
C LYS A 233 -20.89 -0.42 6.65
N LYS A 234 -19.85 -1.13 6.22
CA LYS A 234 -19.64 -2.55 6.53
C LYS A 234 -18.33 -2.83 7.25
N ASN A 235 -17.39 -1.91 7.22
CA ASN A 235 -16.03 -2.13 7.71
C ASN A 235 -15.70 -1.13 8.82
N GLY A 236 -15.57 -1.63 10.05
CA GLY A 236 -15.22 -0.84 11.24
C GLY A 236 -13.72 -0.54 11.32
N GLU A 237 -13.17 0.14 10.31
CA GLU A 237 -11.73 0.35 10.16
C GLU A 237 -11.30 1.79 10.50
N LEU A 238 -10.03 1.96 10.84
CA LEU A 238 -9.39 3.27 10.97
C LEU A 238 -8.92 3.76 9.60
N ILE A 239 -9.41 4.92 9.15
CA ILE A 239 -9.05 5.54 7.88
C ILE A 239 -8.45 6.90 8.16
N ILE A 240 -7.23 7.15 7.68
CA ILE A 240 -6.52 8.42 7.81
C ILE A 240 -6.47 9.08 6.45
N LEU A 241 -7.13 10.23 6.33
CA LEU A 241 -7.13 11.09 5.15
C LEU A 241 -6.21 12.28 5.44
N ASN A 242 -5.01 12.27 4.86
CA ASN A 242 -4.03 13.35 4.98
C ASN A 242 -4.19 14.31 3.79
N PHE A 243 -4.40 15.60 4.06
CA PHE A 243 -4.60 16.61 3.04
C PHE A 243 -3.41 17.57 3.03
N SER A 244 -2.70 17.64 1.90
CA SER A 244 -1.45 18.40 1.73
C SER A 244 -1.40 19.08 0.35
N HIS A 245 -0.44 19.97 0.09
CA HIS A 245 -0.15 20.48 -1.26
C HIS A 245 -1.38 21.00 -2.04
N SER A 246 -2.20 21.82 -1.38
CA SER A 246 -3.43 22.35 -2.00
C SER A 246 -3.16 23.21 -3.23
N LEU A 247 -4.07 23.21 -4.21
CA LEU A 247 -3.93 23.99 -5.44
C LEU A 247 -5.25 24.64 -5.88
N GLN A 248 -5.30 25.97 -5.94
CA GLN A 248 -6.39 26.73 -6.55
C GLN A 248 -6.03 27.08 -8.00
N THR A 249 -6.83 26.61 -8.95
CA THR A 249 -6.64 26.87 -10.38
C THR A 249 -7.64 27.84 -10.99
N ASP A 250 -8.70 28.24 -10.26
CA ASP A 250 -9.72 29.19 -10.71
C ASP A 250 -9.31 30.67 -10.50
N THR A 251 -8.01 30.94 -10.53
CA THR A 251 -7.41 32.27 -10.35
C THR A 251 -6.40 32.54 -11.45
N ASP A 252 -6.16 33.81 -11.77
CA ASP A 252 -5.23 34.23 -12.83
C ASP A 252 -3.84 33.59 -12.65
N GLU A 253 -3.36 33.58 -11.40
CA GLU A 253 -2.18 32.82 -10.99
C GLU A 253 -2.58 31.68 -10.05
N TRP A 254 -2.08 30.48 -10.38
CA TRP A 254 -2.28 29.30 -9.54
C TRP A 254 -1.55 29.50 -8.21
N ARG A 255 -2.20 29.10 -7.12
CA ARG A 255 -1.68 29.30 -5.76
C ARG A 255 -2.19 28.21 -4.83
N GLU A 256 -1.60 28.12 -3.65
CA GLU A 256 -2.16 27.31 -2.56
C GLU A 256 -3.52 27.87 -2.10
N PHE A 257 -4.28 27.04 -1.38
CA PHE A 257 -5.53 27.45 -0.77
C PHE A 257 -5.32 28.56 0.27
N THR A 258 -6.21 29.54 0.22
CA THR A 258 -6.45 30.45 1.34
C THR A 258 -7.08 29.70 2.52
N LYS A 259 -7.06 30.32 3.70
CA LYS A 259 -7.77 29.82 4.89
C LYS A 259 -9.25 29.50 4.59
N GLN A 260 -9.93 30.35 3.81
CA GLN A 260 -11.34 30.14 3.49
C GLN A 260 -11.56 28.92 2.59
N GLU A 261 -10.66 28.64 1.65
CA GLU A 261 -10.77 27.45 0.79
C GLU A 261 -10.46 26.16 1.56
N TRP A 262 -9.51 26.18 2.49
CA TRP A 262 -9.34 25.08 3.46
C TRP A 262 -10.58 24.87 4.32
N HIS A 263 -11.24 25.95 4.75
CA HIS A 263 -12.51 25.86 5.49
C HIS A 263 -13.66 25.31 4.61
N ASN A 264 -13.67 25.63 3.31
CA ASN A 264 -14.64 25.06 2.38
C ASN A 264 -14.41 23.55 2.18
N LEU A 265 -13.15 23.11 2.11
CA LEU A 265 -12.80 21.68 2.11
C LEU A 265 -13.29 20.98 3.38
N MET A 266 -12.99 21.53 4.57
CA MET A 266 -13.48 20.95 5.82
C MET A 266 -15.01 20.91 5.89
N LYS A 267 -15.69 21.95 5.39
CA LYS A 267 -17.16 21.96 5.28
C LYS A 267 -17.69 20.82 4.42
N GLU A 268 -17.03 20.52 3.31
CA GLU A 268 -17.40 19.40 2.45
C GLU A 268 -17.16 18.06 3.15
N LEU A 269 -16.00 17.91 3.81
CA LEU A 269 -15.61 16.71 4.54
C LEU A 269 -16.51 16.38 5.75
N LEU A 270 -17.29 17.35 6.28
CA LEU A 270 -18.31 17.08 7.30
C LEU A 270 -19.39 16.08 6.85
N LYS A 271 -19.48 15.78 5.54
CA LYS A 271 -20.36 14.74 4.98
C LYS A 271 -19.84 13.30 5.22
N LEU A 272 -18.64 13.13 5.80
CA LEU A 272 -18.14 11.82 6.23
C LEU A 272 -18.89 11.33 7.47
N ASN A 273 -19.43 10.11 7.43
CA ASN A 273 -20.31 9.57 8.47
C ASN A 273 -19.58 9.23 9.79
N HIS A 274 -18.29 8.93 9.71
CA HIS A 274 -17.52 8.32 10.80
C HIS A 274 -16.34 9.20 11.24
N LEU A 275 -16.46 10.52 11.12
CA LEU A 275 -15.43 11.45 11.60
C LEU A 275 -15.08 11.17 13.06
N PHE A 276 -13.80 10.88 13.30
CA PHE A 276 -13.30 10.49 14.60
C PHE A 276 -13.01 11.70 15.46
N ILE A 277 -13.74 11.85 16.57
CA ILE A 277 -13.63 13.00 17.47
C ILE A 277 -13.01 12.55 18.78
N VAL A 278 -11.90 13.19 19.16
CA VAL A 278 -11.27 13.01 20.47
C VAL A 278 -11.74 14.13 21.41
N GLU A 279 -12.56 13.77 22.39
CA GLU A 279 -13.11 14.71 23.39
C GLU A 279 -12.02 15.29 24.29
N ASP A 280 -11.02 14.48 24.65
CA ASP A 280 -9.89 14.93 25.47
C ASP A 280 -8.92 15.79 24.64
N LYS A 281 -8.89 17.09 24.94
CA LYS A 281 -8.04 18.07 24.24
C LYS A 281 -6.54 17.76 24.29
N ASN A 282 -6.06 17.08 25.33
CA ASN A 282 -4.65 16.71 25.42
C ASN A 282 -4.35 15.48 24.56
N LYS A 283 -5.25 14.49 24.54
CA LYS A 283 -5.13 13.34 23.63
C LYS A 283 -5.27 13.76 22.17
N ALA A 284 -6.14 14.72 21.86
CA ALA A 284 -6.33 15.25 20.51
C ALA A 284 -5.07 15.91 19.92
N LYS A 285 -4.10 16.30 20.76
CA LYS A 285 -2.80 16.85 20.31
C LYS A 285 -1.81 15.78 19.87
N ASN A 286 -2.07 14.51 20.18
CA ASN A 286 -1.17 13.41 19.84
C ASN A 286 -1.96 12.11 19.66
N LEU A 287 -2.44 11.90 18.44
CA LEU A 287 -3.20 10.71 18.05
C LEU A 287 -2.33 9.47 17.95
N THR A 288 -1.00 9.61 17.77
CA THR A 288 -0.10 8.47 17.59
C THR A 288 -0.06 7.55 18.82
N GLN A 289 -0.40 8.10 19.99
CA GLN A 289 -0.39 7.39 21.27
C GLN A 289 -1.76 6.79 21.63
N LEU A 290 -2.79 7.09 20.87
CA LEU A 290 -4.08 6.41 21.00
C LEU A 290 -3.95 4.97 20.54
N LYS A 291 -4.58 4.07 21.29
CA LYS A 291 -4.63 2.65 20.94
C LYS A 291 -5.57 2.45 19.75
N LEU A 292 -5.35 1.43 18.94
CA LEU A 292 -6.28 1.11 17.84
C LEU A 292 -7.73 0.94 18.36
N ASP A 293 -7.91 0.33 19.53
CA ASP A 293 -9.22 0.20 20.17
C ASP A 293 -9.85 1.55 20.56
N ASP A 294 -9.08 2.61 20.76
CA ASP A 294 -9.64 3.95 21.00
C ASP A 294 -10.34 4.47 19.72
N PHE A 295 -9.93 4.01 18.53
CA PHE A 295 -10.54 4.35 17.24
C PHE A 295 -11.71 3.43 16.89
N ILE A 296 -11.47 2.12 16.88
CA ILE A 296 -12.39 1.12 16.30
C ILE A 296 -12.87 0.07 17.30
N GLY A 297 -12.57 0.26 18.59
CA GLY A 297 -12.81 -0.74 19.63
C GLY A 297 -14.28 -1.11 19.84
N ASN A 298 -15.17 -0.18 19.52
CA ASN A 298 -16.62 -0.34 19.57
C ASN A 298 -17.22 -1.02 18.32
N GLY A 299 -16.37 -1.42 17.36
CA GLY A 299 -16.78 -2.04 16.10
C GLY A 299 -17.29 -1.07 15.03
N LYS A 300 -17.18 0.25 15.25
CA LYS A 300 -17.50 1.28 14.26
C LYS A 300 -16.22 1.80 13.60
N ALA A 301 -16.35 2.29 12.37
CA ALA A 301 -15.25 2.93 11.67
C ALA A 301 -14.88 4.26 12.34
N ALA A 302 -13.63 4.68 12.10
CA ALA A 302 -13.08 5.96 12.54
C ALA A 302 -12.34 6.60 11.36
N VAL A 303 -12.78 7.78 10.93
CA VAL A 303 -12.17 8.57 9.86
C VAL A 303 -11.48 9.78 10.46
N VAL A 304 -10.16 9.83 10.32
CA VAL A 304 -9.30 10.92 10.82
C VAL A 304 -8.91 11.79 9.63
N CYS A 305 -9.30 13.07 9.64
CA CYS A 305 -8.86 14.04 8.64
C CYS A 305 -7.71 14.89 9.18
N VAL A 306 -6.55 14.82 8.53
CA VAL A 306 -5.33 15.54 8.92
C VAL A 306 -5.08 16.64 7.90
N MET A 307 -4.98 17.89 8.36
CA MET A 307 -4.65 19.04 7.53
C MET A 307 -3.15 19.33 7.65
N GLU A 308 -2.40 19.02 6.61
CA GLU A 308 -0.97 19.29 6.49
C GLU A 308 -0.73 20.68 5.91
N GLN A 309 -1.14 21.69 6.68
CA GLN A 309 -0.88 23.10 6.40
C GLN A 309 -0.45 23.77 7.71
N TRP A 310 0.83 24.12 7.81
CA TRP A 310 1.47 24.57 9.07
C TRP A 310 0.74 25.75 9.73
N ASP A 311 0.42 26.78 8.96
CA ASP A 311 -0.22 28.00 9.47
C ASP A 311 -1.76 27.95 9.45
N LEU A 312 -2.36 26.78 9.18
CA LEU A 312 -3.82 26.68 9.14
C LEU A 312 -4.41 26.77 10.55
N ASP A 313 -5.24 27.78 10.75
CA ASP A 313 -6.17 27.84 11.86
C ASP A 313 -7.48 27.12 11.50
N ILE A 314 -7.70 25.97 12.12
CA ILE A 314 -8.89 25.13 11.92
C ILE A 314 -10.16 25.73 12.54
N GLY A 315 -10.05 26.75 13.42
CA GLY A 315 -11.18 27.53 13.94
C GLY A 315 -12.37 26.68 14.42
N ASP A 316 -13.57 26.98 13.91
CA ASP A 316 -14.83 26.30 14.25
C ASP A 316 -14.89 24.82 13.82
N TYR A 317 -13.90 24.33 13.08
CA TYR A 317 -13.75 22.91 12.73
C TYR A 317 -12.92 22.13 13.76
N ALA A 318 -12.30 22.81 14.73
CA ALA A 318 -11.75 22.14 15.91
C ALA A 318 -12.83 21.27 16.57
N HIS A 319 -12.44 20.07 17.01
CA HIS A 319 -13.34 19.08 17.61
C HIS A 319 -14.46 18.56 16.69
N LYS A 320 -14.35 18.73 15.36
CA LYS A 320 -15.26 18.11 14.37
C LYS A 320 -14.61 16.99 13.56
N GLY A 321 -13.56 16.37 14.09
CA GLY A 321 -12.83 15.29 13.43
C GLY A 321 -11.69 15.73 12.51
N PHE A 322 -11.31 17.01 12.59
CA PHE A 322 -10.17 17.59 11.87
C PHE A 322 -9.01 17.84 12.82
N TYR A 323 -7.82 17.44 12.40
CA TYR A 323 -6.59 17.54 13.18
C TYR A 323 -5.51 18.22 12.36
N LYS A 324 -4.63 18.94 13.03
CA LYS A 324 -3.42 19.46 12.38
C LYS A 324 -2.39 18.33 12.22
N TYR A 325 -1.44 18.53 11.30
CA TYR A 325 -0.34 17.59 11.07
C TYR A 325 0.38 17.12 12.33
N GLU A 326 0.61 18.03 13.30
CA GLU A 326 1.35 17.75 14.52
C GLU A 326 0.68 16.71 15.41
N ALA A 327 -0.63 16.48 15.25
CA ALA A 327 -1.35 15.45 15.97
C ALA A 327 -0.93 14.02 15.54
N MET A 328 -0.45 13.88 14.30
CA MET A 328 0.08 12.62 13.74
C MET A 328 1.60 12.62 13.66
N ASN A 329 2.21 13.80 13.46
CA ASN A 329 3.66 14.06 13.44
C ASN A 329 4.43 12.96 12.68
N VAL A 330 3.99 12.71 11.45
CA VAL A 330 4.58 11.68 10.60
C VAL A 330 5.96 12.18 10.16
N ARG A 331 6.97 11.33 10.19
CA ARG A 331 8.24 11.60 9.54
C ARG A 331 8.18 11.10 8.10
N ASN A 332 8.33 12.02 7.16
CA ASN A 332 8.28 11.74 5.73
C ASN A 332 9.47 12.42 5.03
N GLU A 333 10.42 11.61 4.54
CA GLU A 333 11.61 12.08 3.82
C GLU A 333 11.85 11.16 2.61
N TYR A 334 11.23 11.49 1.48
CA TYR A 334 11.39 10.73 0.23
C TYR A 334 12.79 10.86 -0.36
N SER A 335 13.17 9.93 -1.24
CA SER A 335 14.54 9.85 -1.78
C SER A 335 14.86 10.93 -2.83
N ASN A 336 13.83 11.44 -3.52
CA ASN A 336 13.94 12.27 -4.72
C ASN A 336 14.82 11.62 -5.81
N LYS A 337 14.57 10.33 -6.11
CA LYS A 337 15.28 9.55 -7.11
C LYS A 337 14.32 8.76 -8.00
N ASP A 338 14.69 8.54 -9.25
CA ASP A 338 14.01 7.63 -10.20
C ASP A 338 14.75 6.28 -10.38
N ASP A 339 15.69 5.99 -9.47
CA ASP A 339 16.45 4.74 -9.40
C ASP A 339 15.99 3.92 -8.19
N ALA A 340 15.50 2.71 -8.47
CA ALA A 340 14.96 1.82 -7.45
C ALA A 340 16.01 1.38 -6.43
N VAL A 341 17.24 1.08 -6.84
CA VAL A 341 18.28 0.60 -5.92
C VAL A 341 18.66 1.70 -4.93
N VAL A 342 18.84 2.93 -5.42
CA VAL A 342 19.15 4.09 -4.58
C VAL A 342 18.00 4.39 -3.62
N MET A 343 16.77 4.45 -4.11
CA MET A 343 15.60 4.73 -3.26
C MET A 343 15.42 3.67 -2.17
N VAL A 344 15.51 2.38 -2.52
CA VAL A 344 15.36 1.28 -1.56
C VAL A 344 16.39 1.39 -0.45
N ASN A 345 17.66 1.61 -0.77
CA ASN A 345 18.71 1.71 0.23
C ASN A 345 18.52 2.95 1.12
N ASP A 346 18.21 4.11 0.53
CA ASP A 346 17.92 5.36 1.25
C ASP A 346 16.78 5.19 2.26
N GLN A 347 15.66 4.61 1.85
CA GLN A 347 14.49 4.43 2.71
C GLN A 347 14.73 3.43 3.84
N LEU A 348 15.46 2.34 3.58
CA LEU A 348 15.86 1.38 4.61
C LEU A 348 16.86 1.98 5.61
N GLU A 349 17.80 2.80 5.16
CA GLU A 349 18.75 3.50 6.03
C GLU A 349 18.04 4.54 6.91
N LYS A 350 17.14 5.35 6.35
CA LYS A 350 16.33 6.31 7.10
C LYS A 350 15.47 5.62 8.15
N MET A 351 14.82 4.49 7.80
CA MET A 351 14.04 3.71 8.76
C MET A 351 14.91 3.25 9.94
N LYS A 352 16.07 2.64 9.66
CA LYS A 352 17.01 2.17 10.69
C LYS A 352 17.58 3.29 11.55
N GLY A 353 17.81 4.47 10.96
CA GLY A 353 18.39 5.62 11.66
C GLY A 353 17.39 6.38 12.54
N HIS A 354 16.08 6.19 12.33
CA HIS A 354 15.09 7.12 12.86
C HIS A 354 13.89 6.49 13.55
N MET A 355 13.77 5.16 13.54
CA MET A 355 12.63 4.49 14.15
C MET A 355 13.01 3.38 15.08
N SER A 356 12.22 3.23 16.15
CA SER A 356 12.15 2.04 17.00
C SER A 356 10.73 1.92 17.56
N ALA A 357 10.34 0.76 18.10
CA ALA A 357 9.04 0.56 18.76
C ALA A 357 8.79 1.44 20.00
N LYS A 358 9.81 2.18 20.45
CA LYS A 358 9.71 3.16 21.54
C LYS A 358 9.51 4.59 21.03
N ASP A 359 9.73 4.86 19.75
CA ASP A 359 9.43 6.17 19.17
C ASP A 359 7.91 6.38 19.18
N LYS A 360 7.51 7.60 19.51
CA LYS A 360 6.11 8.01 19.60
C LYS A 360 5.65 8.68 18.31
N ARG A 361 6.55 9.01 17.40
CA ARG A 361 6.20 9.53 16.08
C ARG A 361 5.87 8.37 15.14
N LEU A 362 5.23 8.70 14.03
CA LEU A 362 5.04 7.76 12.94
C LEU A 362 6.17 7.91 11.94
N PHE A 363 6.60 6.83 11.30
CA PHE A 363 7.48 6.90 10.14
C PHE A 363 6.79 6.36 8.91
N LEU A 364 6.84 7.19 7.88
CA LEU A 364 6.36 6.88 6.55
C LEU A 364 7.56 6.44 5.72
N LEU A 365 7.58 5.17 5.35
CA LEU A 365 8.53 4.60 4.40
C LEU A 365 8.05 4.98 3.00
N SER A 366 8.67 6.01 2.43
CA SER A 366 8.30 6.58 1.15
C SER A 366 8.87 5.72 0.02
N TRP A 367 8.15 4.66 -0.32
CA TRP A 367 8.54 3.67 -1.33
C TRP A 367 8.08 4.08 -2.73
N THR A 368 8.38 5.33 -3.08
CA THR A 368 8.02 5.95 -4.35
C THR A 368 9.26 6.44 -5.08
N LEU A 369 9.19 6.47 -6.42
CA LEU A 369 10.26 6.98 -7.26
C LEU A 369 9.81 8.30 -7.89
N THR A 370 10.64 9.33 -7.73
CA THR A 370 10.37 10.67 -8.23
C THR A 370 10.82 10.79 -9.67
N GLN A 371 9.90 11.11 -10.57
CA GLN A 371 10.21 11.42 -11.96
C GLN A 371 11.27 12.53 -12.08
N GLN A 372 12.30 12.30 -12.91
CA GLN A 372 13.38 13.27 -13.13
C GLN A 372 13.19 13.97 -14.48
N ALA A 373 12.26 14.94 -14.51
CA ALA A 373 12.06 15.76 -15.71
C ALA A 373 13.31 16.59 -16.01
N PRO A 374 13.74 16.70 -17.28
CA PRO A 374 14.68 17.73 -17.66
C PRO A 374 14.03 19.11 -17.48
N GLN A 375 14.86 20.15 -17.42
CA GLN A 375 14.35 21.53 -17.41
C GLN A 375 13.44 21.76 -18.61
N TRP A 376 12.25 22.28 -18.34
CA TRP A 376 11.20 22.55 -19.32
C TRP A 376 10.59 23.93 -19.01
N ASP A 377 10.09 24.61 -20.05
CA ASP A 377 9.67 26.01 -20.03
C ASP A 377 8.25 26.23 -19.47
N GLY A 378 7.57 25.17 -19.04
CA GLY A 378 6.18 25.26 -18.57
C GLY A 378 5.13 25.24 -19.69
N ASP A 379 5.55 25.21 -20.96
CA ASP A 379 4.63 25.19 -22.13
C ASP A 379 4.14 23.78 -22.49
N VAL A 380 2.81 23.60 -22.52
CA VAL A 380 2.13 22.31 -22.77
C VAL A 380 2.63 21.64 -24.06
N VAL A 381 2.86 22.41 -25.12
CA VAL A 381 3.30 21.87 -26.42
C VAL A 381 4.72 21.33 -26.30
N THR A 382 5.59 22.02 -25.56
CA THR A 382 6.94 21.54 -25.27
C THR A 382 6.90 20.29 -24.37
N PHE A 383 6.02 20.23 -23.36
CA PHE A 383 5.90 19.04 -22.49
C PHE A 383 5.59 17.78 -23.30
N VAL A 384 4.59 17.84 -24.20
CA VAL A 384 4.17 16.70 -25.03
C VAL A 384 5.33 16.17 -25.90
N LYS A 385 6.28 17.03 -26.29
CA LYS A 385 7.45 16.64 -27.08
C LYS A 385 8.56 16.01 -26.23
N VAL A 386 8.72 16.46 -24.99
CA VAL A 386 9.85 16.08 -24.11
C VAL A 386 9.50 14.89 -23.21
N ALA A 387 8.29 14.84 -22.66
CA ALA A 387 7.88 13.82 -21.69
C ALA A 387 8.11 12.38 -22.19
N PRO A 388 7.73 11.98 -23.42
CA PRO A 388 7.98 10.62 -23.90
C PRO A 388 9.44 10.22 -24.01
N ARG A 389 10.35 11.19 -24.12
CA ARG A 389 11.79 10.94 -24.30
C ARG A 389 12.58 11.02 -23.00
N SER A 390 12.04 11.70 -22.00
CA SER A 390 12.81 12.10 -20.82
C SER A 390 12.12 11.78 -19.50
N LEU A 391 10.82 11.44 -19.51
CA LEU A 391 10.09 11.02 -18.32
C LEU A 391 9.77 9.54 -18.37
N LYS A 392 10.06 8.85 -17.27
CA LYS A 392 9.59 7.48 -17.04
C LYS A 392 8.12 7.55 -16.58
N PRO A 393 7.21 6.72 -17.15
CA PRO A 393 5.86 6.61 -16.63
C PRO A 393 5.84 6.21 -15.15
N ILE A 394 4.94 6.78 -14.35
CA ILE A 394 4.83 6.52 -12.91
C ILE A 394 4.53 5.05 -12.66
N LYS A 395 3.60 4.44 -13.42
CA LYS A 395 3.33 2.99 -13.36
C LYS A 395 4.61 2.15 -13.48
N LYS A 396 5.49 2.48 -14.44
CA LYS A 396 6.73 1.74 -14.68
C LYS A 396 7.71 1.91 -13.52
N LEU A 397 7.82 3.13 -13.00
CA LEU A 397 8.63 3.42 -11.81
C LEU A 397 8.12 2.63 -10.60
N ALA A 398 6.82 2.70 -10.32
CA ALA A 398 6.16 2.01 -9.22
C ALA A 398 6.42 0.49 -9.27
N TYR A 399 6.19 -0.17 -10.41
CA TYR A 399 6.47 -1.61 -10.51
C TYR A 399 7.95 -1.96 -10.33
N THR A 400 8.86 -1.09 -10.77
CA THR A 400 10.30 -1.32 -10.60
C THR A 400 10.70 -1.36 -9.11
N CYS A 401 10.11 -0.50 -8.25
CA CYS A 401 10.41 -0.53 -6.82
C CYS A 401 9.48 -1.44 -6.02
N ASN A 402 8.19 -1.54 -6.36
CA ASN A 402 7.22 -2.34 -5.60
C ASN A 402 7.57 -3.83 -5.57
N LYS A 403 8.18 -4.37 -6.63
CA LYS A 403 8.67 -5.77 -6.64
C LYS A 403 9.76 -6.04 -5.60
N GLU A 404 10.54 -5.02 -5.25
CA GLU A 404 11.61 -5.10 -4.25
C GLU A 404 11.06 -4.97 -2.83
N LEU A 405 9.85 -4.43 -2.66
CA LEU A 405 9.29 -4.13 -1.34
C LEU A 405 9.25 -5.37 -0.44
N PHE A 406 8.74 -6.49 -0.96
CA PHE A 406 8.61 -7.73 -0.21
C PHE A 406 9.97 -8.34 0.15
N THR A 407 10.91 -8.38 -0.79
CA THR A 407 12.22 -9.03 -0.62
C THR A 407 13.20 -8.18 0.18
N ARG A 408 13.04 -6.85 0.18
CA ARG A 408 13.98 -5.91 0.80
C ARG A 408 13.50 -5.35 2.13
N LEU A 409 12.19 -5.12 2.31
CA LEU A 409 11.68 -4.51 3.54
C LEU A 409 11.57 -5.51 4.69
N LEU A 410 10.81 -6.61 4.51
CA LEU A 410 10.50 -7.50 5.62
C LEU A 410 11.76 -8.04 6.32
N PRO A 411 12.85 -8.44 5.63
CA PRO A 411 14.06 -8.91 6.28
C PRO A 411 14.71 -7.89 7.23
N GLU A 412 14.55 -6.60 6.95
CA GLU A 412 15.16 -5.48 7.69
C GLU A 412 14.30 -4.99 8.87
N VAL A 413 13.05 -5.46 8.95
CA VAL A 413 12.10 -5.11 9.99
C VAL A 413 12.40 -5.84 11.31
N SER A 414 12.35 -5.09 12.42
CA SER A 414 12.47 -5.56 13.81
C SER A 414 11.79 -4.58 14.78
N ASP A 415 11.75 -4.93 16.07
CA ASP A 415 11.33 -4.02 17.16
C ASP A 415 12.15 -2.73 17.25
N LYS A 416 13.36 -2.73 16.69
CA LYS A 416 14.25 -1.59 16.62
C LYS A 416 14.17 -0.80 15.31
N SER A 417 13.41 -1.25 14.31
CA SER A 417 13.33 -0.60 13.00
C SER A 417 12.16 -1.18 12.21
N PHE A 418 11.07 -0.42 12.08
CA PHE A 418 9.93 -0.78 11.24
C PHE A 418 9.16 0.50 10.83
N PRO A 419 8.41 0.48 9.73
CA PRO A 419 7.61 1.61 9.31
C PRO A 419 6.21 1.59 9.93
N ASN A 420 5.63 2.76 10.18
CA ASN A 420 4.21 2.87 10.54
C ASN A 420 3.32 2.96 9.31
N VAL A 421 3.82 3.58 8.23
CA VAL A 421 3.13 3.67 6.94
C VAL A 421 4.08 3.16 5.87
N VAL A 422 3.70 2.06 5.21
CA VAL A 422 4.34 1.64 3.95
C VAL A 422 3.63 2.36 2.84
N TYR A 423 4.30 3.31 2.20
CA TYR A 423 3.68 4.29 1.34
C TYR A 423 4.12 4.09 -0.11
N ILE A 424 3.17 3.74 -0.99
CA ILE A 424 3.48 3.29 -2.36
C ILE A 424 2.72 4.09 -3.43
N ASP A 425 3.28 4.07 -4.63
CA ASP A 425 2.54 4.33 -5.86
C ASP A 425 1.97 3.03 -6.42
N TYR A 426 0.86 3.15 -7.15
CA TYR A 426 0.27 2.12 -8.00
C TYR A 426 -0.19 0.87 -7.25
N LEU A 427 -1.00 1.05 -6.20
CA LEU A 427 -1.67 -0.06 -5.50
C LEU A 427 -2.69 -0.74 -6.42
N ASP A 428 -2.49 -2.01 -6.75
CA ASP A 428 -3.33 -2.77 -7.70
C ASP A 428 -3.77 -4.16 -7.19
N ASN A 429 -3.33 -4.55 -5.98
CA ASN A 429 -3.67 -5.83 -5.37
C ASN A 429 -3.63 -5.77 -3.83
N GLN A 430 -4.05 -6.85 -3.17
CA GLN A 430 -4.13 -6.95 -1.71
C GLN A 430 -2.85 -7.51 -1.04
N ASP A 431 -1.83 -7.94 -1.78
CA ASP A 431 -0.64 -8.54 -1.19
C ASP A 431 0.17 -7.52 -0.37
N TYR A 432 0.10 -6.24 -0.72
CA TYR A 432 0.67 -5.16 0.09
C TYR A 432 0.02 -5.06 1.48
N ALA A 433 -1.28 -5.33 1.58
CA ALA A 433 -1.96 -5.41 2.87
C ALA A 433 -1.51 -6.63 3.67
N ALA A 434 -1.31 -7.78 3.00
CA ALA A 434 -0.74 -8.97 3.64
C ALA A 434 0.69 -8.70 4.16
N LEU A 435 1.52 -7.95 3.43
CA LEU A 435 2.86 -7.56 3.86
C LEU A 435 2.83 -6.69 5.13
N VAL A 436 1.97 -5.67 5.22
CA VAL A 436 1.92 -4.83 6.43
C VAL A 436 1.38 -5.61 7.64
N VAL A 437 0.47 -6.56 7.43
CA VAL A 437 0.07 -7.52 8.49
C VAL A 437 1.26 -8.36 8.92
N ALA A 438 2.04 -8.90 7.98
CA ALA A 438 3.25 -9.67 8.29
C ALA A 438 4.32 -8.86 9.05
N ILE A 439 4.46 -7.56 8.74
CA ILE A 439 5.31 -6.65 9.52
C ILE A 439 4.80 -6.53 10.96
N ASN A 440 3.49 -6.30 11.16
CA ASN A 440 2.90 -6.22 12.50
C ASN A 440 3.07 -7.52 13.30
N ASP A 441 3.00 -8.68 12.63
CA ASP A 441 3.22 -9.98 13.27
C ASP A 441 4.68 -10.17 13.66
N LYS A 442 5.60 -9.94 12.71
CA LYS A 442 7.03 -10.11 12.91
C LYS A 442 7.57 -9.24 14.04
N VAL A 443 7.09 -8.01 14.16
CA VAL A 443 7.61 -7.06 15.16
C VAL A 443 7.04 -7.31 16.56
N PHE A 444 5.78 -7.77 16.66
CA PHE A 444 5.03 -7.67 17.91
C PHE A 444 4.19 -8.91 18.29
N ASN A 445 4.02 -9.91 17.43
CA ASN A 445 3.20 -11.11 17.72
C ASN A 445 3.98 -12.44 17.78
N ASN A 446 5.15 -12.46 17.14
CA ASN A 446 6.00 -13.64 16.94
C ASN A 446 6.99 -13.88 18.07
#